data_AF-W5SJH0-F1
#
_entry.id   AF-W5SJH0-F1
#
_cell.length_a   1.000
_cell.length_b   1.000
_cell.length_c   1.000
_cell.angle_alpha   90.00
_cell.angle_beta   90.00
_cell.angle_gamma   90.00
#
_symmetry.space_group_name_H-M   'P 1'
#
loop_
_entity.id
_entity.type
_entity.pdbx_description
1 polymer ?
#
loop_
_entity_poly.entity_id
_entity_poly.type
_entity_poly.pdbx_seq_one_letter_code
_entity_poly.pdbx_strand_id
1 'polypeptide(L)'
;MKRAIELSFFIFSIVYDDINHHLLTFFVSLKDKLVRKLIKNINKEAKKMEREGKEGEIKGKREIGRENRMEKIGARMRVKRIILMMMIVMGCNSGGVKEGEQGKNKFLQSLVNVSNEFLNVFTSFGDMVGSVLGLNVNSKKSDVGNYFKKVQETVQGIKDGLNKIVSDMKKEKNPNAEATATVVKKLVSETLDKIIEGAKTASEAISDASEPIGNIAAQNGGGIAGTEIDRLVKGIKNIVEVVLKEGNADAGTDKKADGLTARSNNAQNGEAGKLFDAANAGDAANSKKSAADALKAVGAVTGADILQAIAKNGSSSAIDAAKANAKDGIIAGAIALRAMAKGGKFANDNAGTAEVTTAVKGAAVSAVTKALDTLTVAIRKTIDLGLKNVKDAMKINSNANPVVSDKDASGAKNQ
;
A
#
# COMPACT_ATOMS: atom_id res chain seq x y z
N MET A 1 -7.48 -29.27 56.09
CA MET A 1 -8.16 -28.72 54.90
C MET A 1 -7.44 -27.49 54.35
N LYS A 2 -7.24 -26.41 55.12
CA LYS A 2 -6.54 -25.18 54.67
C LYS A 2 -5.10 -25.40 54.14
N ARG A 3 -4.28 -26.21 54.84
CA ARG A 3 -2.92 -26.59 54.38
C ARG A 3 -2.89 -27.46 53.12
N ALA A 4 -3.94 -28.24 52.86
CA ALA A 4 -4.01 -29.08 51.66
C ALA A 4 -4.31 -28.22 50.42
N ILE A 5 -5.14 -27.18 50.56
CA ILE A 5 -5.49 -26.24 49.50
C ILE A 5 -4.28 -25.38 49.11
N GLU A 6 -3.52 -24.90 50.09
CA GLU A 6 -2.28 -24.13 49.84
C GLU A 6 -1.20 -24.96 49.13
N LEU A 7 -1.05 -26.24 49.48
CA LEU A 7 -0.11 -27.14 48.82
C LEU A 7 -0.51 -27.42 47.36
N SER A 8 -1.81 -27.59 47.08
CA SER A 8 -2.29 -27.75 45.69
C SER A 8 -2.15 -26.48 44.85
N PHE A 9 -2.31 -25.28 45.43
CA PHE A 9 -2.06 -24.02 44.72
C PHE A 9 -0.57 -23.82 44.42
N PHE A 10 0.31 -24.20 45.35
CA PHE A 10 1.75 -24.11 45.17
C PHE A 10 2.26 -25.07 44.08
N ILE A 11 1.77 -26.31 44.06
CA ILE A 11 2.10 -27.28 42.99
C ILE A 11 1.55 -26.81 41.64
N PHE A 12 0.33 -26.27 41.59
CA PHE A 12 -0.24 -25.73 40.34
C PHE A 12 0.55 -24.54 39.81
N SER A 13 1.04 -23.65 40.69
CA SER A 13 1.85 -22.50 40.28
C SER A 13 3.24 -22.92 39.76
N ILE A 14 3.88 -23.92 40.39
CA ILE A 14 5.17 -24.46 39.92
C ILE A 14 5.01 -25.14 38.55
N VAL A 15 3.97 -25.96 38.38
CA VAL A 15 3.71 -26.64 37.09
C VAL A 15 3.34 -25.64 35.99
N TYR A 16 2.61 -24.57 36.33
CA TYR A 16 2.23 -23.52 35.37
C TYR A 16 3.42 -22.66 34.93
N ASP A 17 4.33 -22.30 35.84
CA ASP A 17 5.55 -21.56 35.50
C ASP A 17 6.53 -22.41 34.69
N ASP A 18 6.68 -23.70 34.99
CA ASP A 18 7.59 -24.60 34.26
C ASP A 18 7.09 -24.87 32.83
N ILE A 19 5.78 -25.07 32.65
CA ILE A 19 5.15 -25.20 31.32
C ILE A 19 5.31 -23.92 30.51
N ASN A 20 5.08 -22.75 31.12
CA ASN A 20 5.24 -21.47 30.42
C ASN A 20 6.70 -21.18 30.07
N HIS A 21 7.66 -21.51 30.94
CA HIS A 21 9.07 -21.33 30.66
C HIS A 21 9.55 -22.25 29.52
N HIS A 22 9.07 -23.50 29.48
CA HIS A 22 9.33 -24.43 28.38
C HIS A 22 8.67 -24.01 27.05
N LEU A 23 7.46 -23.45 27.09
CA LEU A 23 6.79 -22.87 25.92
C LEU A 23 7.52 -21.61 25.42
N LEU A 24 7.94 -20.73 26.31
CA LEU A 24 8.66 -19.52 25.95
C LEU A 24 10.02 -19.84 25.30
N THR A 25 10.77 -20.79 25.88
CA THR A 25 12.05 -21.26 25.30
C THR A 25 11.84 -21.97 23.96
N PHE A 26 10.75 -22.72 23.79
CA PHE A 26 10.38 -23.30 22.50
C PHE A 26 10.08 -22.23 21.44
N PHE A 27 9.28 -21.21 21.76
CA PHE A 27 8.94 -20.13 20.83
C PHE A 27 10.15 -19.25 20.49
N VAL A 28 11.03 -18.96 21.44
CA VAL A 28 12.29 -18.24 21.20
C VAL A 28 13.21 -19.06 20.28
N SER A 29 13.35 -20.37 20.53
CA SER A 29 14.12 -21.28 19.67
C SER A 29 13.56 -21.40 18.25
N LEU A 30 12.23 -21.41 18.13
CA LEU A 30 11.54 -21.44 16.83
C LEU A 30 11.74 -20.13 16.07
N LYS A 31 11.62 -18.98 16.75
CA LYS A 31 11.87 -17.65 16.20
C LYS A 31 13.32 -17.53 15.70
N ASP A 32 14.30 -17.97 16.48
CA ASP A 32 15.70 -17.94 16.09
C ASP A 32 16.02 -18.88 14.92
N LYS A 33 15.36 -20.05 14.83
CA LYS A 33 15.49 -20.94 13.67
C LYS A 33 14.90 -20.30 12.40
N LEU A 34 13.74 -19.66 12.51
CA LEU A 34 13.08 -18.96 11.41
C LEU A 34 13.91 -17.77 10.92
N VAL A 35 14.40 -16.94 11.85
CA VAL A 35 15.25 -15.78 11.55
C VAL A 35 16.56 -16.24 10.87
N ARG A 36 17.23 -17.28 11.39
CA ARG A 36 18.44 -17.83 10.74
C ARG A 36 18.17 -18.39 9.34
N LYS A 37 17.00 -19.00 9.10
CA LYS A 37 16.61 -19.51 7.78
C LYS A 37 16.36 -18.37 6.80
N LEU A 38 15.72 -17.30 7.26
CA LEU A 38 15.50 -16.08 6.49
C LEU A 38 16.81 -15.39 6.10
N ILE A 39 17.73 -15.20 7.06
CA ILE A 39 19.05 -14.60 6.81
C ILE A 39 19.86 -15.43 5.80
N LYS A 40 19.82 -16.77 5.90
CA LYS A 40 20.48 -17.65 4.91
C LYS A 40 19.91 -17.49 3.50
N ASN A 41 18.59 -17.36 3.37
CA ASN A 41 17.96 -17.13 2.06
C ASN A 41 18.31 -15.74 1.50
N ILE A 42 18.28 -14.70 2.32
CA ILE A 42 18.66 -13.33 1.90
C ILE A 42 20.11 -13.31 1.42
N ASN A 43 21.03 -13.93 2.17
CA ASN A 43 22.44 -14.00 1.77
C ASN A 43 22.68 -14.83 0.50
N LYS A 44 21.84 -15.84 0.25
CA LYS A 44 21.89 -16.64 -0.99
C LYS A 44 21.45 -15.82 -2.19
N GLU A 45 20.37 -15.05 -2.07
CA GLU A 45 19.90 -14.14 -3.12
C GLU A 45 20.88 -12.98 -3.36
N ALA A 46 21.47 -12.42 -2.29
CA ALA A 46 22.49 -11.37 -2.42
C ALA A 46 23.73 -11.85 -3.21
N LYS A 47 24.24 -13.06 -2.91
CA LYS A 47 25.34 -13.65 -3.68
C LYS A 47 24.98 -13.98 -5.13
N LYS A 48 23.71 -14.25 -5.41
CA LYS A 48 23.23 -14.48 -6.79
C LYS A 48 23.24 -13.16 -7.56
N MET A 49 22.74 -12.08 -6.96
CA MET A 49 22.76 -10.74 -7.56
C MET A 49 24.18 -10.22 -7.79
N GLU A 50 25.14 -10.46 -6.90
CA GLU A 50 26.56 -10.09 -7.14
C GLU A 50 27.18 -10.84 -8.33
N ARG A 51 26.81 -12.11 -8.55
CA ARG A 51 27.30 -12.89 -9.70
C ARG A 51 26.71 -12.39 -11.00
N GLU A 52 25.41 -12.11 -11.02
CA GLU A 52 24.71 -11.55 -12.18
C GLU A 52 25.23 -10.14 -12.53
N GLY A 53 25.53 -9.31 -11.52
CA GLY A 53 26.16 -8.00 -11.70
C GLY A 53 27.56 -8.10 -12.32
N LYS A 54 28.40 -9.02 -11.82
CA LYS A 54 29.75 -9.25 -12.38
C LYS A 54 29.71 -9.81 -13.80
N GLU A 55 28.75 -10.69 -14.12
CA GLU A 55 28.56 -11.17 -15.51
C GLU A 55 28.08 -10.06 -16.46
N GLY A 56 27.21 -9.16 -15.98
CA GLY A 56 26.79 -7.98 -16.73
C GLY A 56 27.96 -7.04 -17.04
N GLU A 57 28.82 -6.78 -16.06
CA GLU A 57 30.00 -5.90 -16.23
C GLU A 57 31.04 -6.50 -17.21
N ILE A 58 31.23 -7.83 -17.18
CA ILE A 58 32.11 -8.55 -18.11
C ILE A 58 31.55 -8.52 -19.54
N LYS A 59 30.23 -8.61 -19.73
CA LYS A 59 29.60 -8.47 -21.05
C LYS A 59 29.75 -7.04 -21.59
N GLY A 60 29.51 -6.02 -20.78
CA GLY A 60 29.69 -4.62 -21.17
C GLY A 60 31.12 -4.29 -21.60
N LYS A 61 32.13 -4.77 -20.85
CA LYS A 61 33.55 -4.59 -21.20
C LYS A 61 33.93 -5.30 -22.51
N ARG A 62 33.29 -6.44 -22.85
CA ARG A 62 33.51 -7.14 -24.13
C ARG A 62 32.85 -6.44 -25.32
N GLU A 63 31.74 -5.73 -25.12
CA GLU A 63 31.06 -4.96 -26.17
C GLU A 63 31.82 -3.67 -26.52
N ILE A 64 32.30 -2.93 -25.51
CA ILE A 64 33.14 -1.74 -25.70
C ILE A 64 34.45 -2.10 -26.45
N GLY A 65 35.02 -3.28 -26.19
CA GLY A 65 36.19 -3.79 -26.91
C GLY A 65 35.95 -4.20 -28.37
N ARG A 66 34.69 -4.40 -28.80
CA ARG A 66 34.32 -4.64 -30.20
C ARG A 66 34.07 -3.35 -30.96
N GLU A 67 33.47 -2.34 -30.32
CA GLU A 67 33.27 -1.01 -30.92
C GLU A 67 34.59 -0.31 -31.26
N ASN A 68 35.56 -0.31 -30.34
CA ASN A 68 36.89 0.28 -30.58
C ASN A 68 37.68 -0.43 -31.72
N ARG A 69 37.35 -1.69 -32.04
CA ARG A 69 37.91 -2.40 -33.21
C ARG A 69 37.21 -2.01 -34.52
N MET A 70 35.89 -1.78 -34.49
CA MET A 70 35.13 -1.34 -35.67
C MET A 70 35.46 0.11 -36.07
N GLU A 71 35.75 0.98 -35.10
CA GLU A 71 36.11 2.37 -35.37
C GLU A 71 37.49 2.50 -36.09
N LYS A 72 38.47 1.68 -35.68
CA LYS A 72 39.77 1.56 -36.37
C LYS A 72 39.67 1.01 -37.80
N ILE A 73 38.65 0.19 -38.11
CA ILE A 73 38.39 -0.33 -39.46
C ILE A 73 37.66 0.72 -40.31
N GLY A 74 36.73 1.48 -39.72
CA GLY A 74 35.99 2.56 -40.39
C GLY A 74 36.87 3.73 -40.84
N ALA A 75 37.90 4.10 -40.06
CA ALA A 75 38.83 5.16 -40.42
C ALA A 75 39.68 4.82 -41.67
N ARG A 76 40.07 3.56 -41.88
CA ARG A 76 40.82 3.12 -43.07
C ARG A 76 39.95 3.03 -44.33
N MET A 77 38.64 2.79 -44.21
CA MET A 77 37.72 2.69 -45.35
C MET A 77 37.17 4.04 -45.83
N ARG A 78 37.20 5.10 -45.01
CA ARG A 78 36.77 6.45 -45.42
C ARG A 78 37.72 7.13 -46.40
N VAL A 79 39.03 6.88 -46.33
CA VAL A 79 40.02 7.51 -47.23
C VAL A 79 39.97 6.89 -48.65
N LYS A 80 39.71 5.59 -48.78
CA LYS A 80 39.67 4.92 -50.09
C LYS A 80 38.32 5.07 -50.84
N ARG A 81 37.21 5.36 -50.14
CA ARG A 81 35.88 5.53 -50.77
C ARG A 81 35.62 6.93 -51.34
N ILE A 82 36.31 7.97 -50.86
CA ILE A 82 36.10 9.34 -51.37
C ILE A 82 36.69 9.52 -52.77
N ILE A 83 37.77 8.80 -53.12
CA ILE A 83 38.40 8.89 -54.45
C ILE A 83 37.60 8.13 -55.53
N LEU A 84 36.82 7.10 -55.16
CA LEU A 84 36.10 6.26 -56.14
C LEU A 84 34.68 6.76 -56.47
N MET A 85 34.13 7.70 -55.69
CA MET A 85 32.72 8.12 -55.80
C MET A 85 32.49 9.34 -56.73
N MET A 86 33.53 9.79 -57.45
CA MET A 86 33.43 10.93 -58.39
C MET A 86 33.35 10.50 -59.87
N MET A 87 33.23 9.20 -60.18
CA MET A 87 33.29 8.72 -61.58
C MET A 87 32.11 7.91 -62.11
N ILE A 88 31.01 7.69 -61.38
CA ILE A 88 29.89 6.91 -61.95
C ILE A 88 28.55 7.59 -61.65
N VAL A 89 28.33 8.71 -62.35
CA VAL A 89 27.00 9.11 -62.81
C VAL A 89 26.70 8.26 -64.05
N MET A 90 25.51 7.67 -64.09
CA MET A 90 24.80 7.02 -65.22
C MET A 90 24.46 5.55 -64.98
N GLY A 91 23.15 5.23 -64.97
CA GLY A 91 22.64 3.89 -65.27
C GLY A 91 21.51 3.34 -64.39
N CYS A 92 20.28 3.41 -64.91
CA CYS A 92 19.15 2.45 -64.83
C CYS A 92 18.86 1.58 -63.57
N ASN A 93 17.59 1.71 -63.12
CA ASN A 93 16.58 0.65 -62.87
C ASN A 93 16.97 -0.68 -62.16
N SER A 94 16.37 -0.96 -60.99
CA SER A 94 15.47 -2.10 -60.73
C SER A 94 15.14 -2.20 -59.22
N GLY A 95 13.90 -2.59 -58.89
CA GLY A 95 13.33 -2.57 -57.54
C GLY A 95 13.85 -3.63 -56.56
N GLY A 96 13.45 -3.49 -55.29
CA GLY A 96 13.75 -4.47 -54.25
C GLY A 96 13.36 -4.04 -52.84
N VAL A 97 12.12 -4.36 -52.46
CA VAL A 97 11.52 -4.53 -51.12
C VAL A 97 12.50 -4.55 -49.93
N LYS A 98 12.29 -3.69 -48.92
CA LYS A 98 12.54 -3.96 -47.48
C LYS A 98 11.68 -3.05 -46.58
N GLU A 99 10.42 -3.44 -46.37
CA GLU A 99 9.65 -3.08 -45.17
C GLU A 99 9.78 -4.23 -44.17
N GLY A 100 10.29 -3.99 -42.96
CA GLY A 100 10.36 -5.05 -41.93
C GLY A 100 11.21 -4.76 -40.69
N GLU A 101 12.15 -3.80 -40.74
CA GLU A 101 13.10 -3.58 -39.63
C GLU A 101 12.90 -2.27 -38.84
N GLN A 102 12.07 -1.33 -39.31
CA GLN A 102 11.89 -0.04 -38.62
C GLN A 102 10.84 -0.04 -37.49
N GLY A 103 9.96 -1.05 -37.41
CA GLY A 103 8.92 -1.12 -36.36
C GLY A 103 9.42 -1.67 -35.02
N LYS A 104 10.37 -2.62 -35.04
CA LYS A 104 10.85 -3.32 -33.83
C LYS A 104 11.61 -2.38 -32.88
N ASN A 105 12.40 -1.46 -33.41
CA ASN A 105 13.19 -0.53 -32.60
C ASN A 105 12.31 0.54 -31.93
N LYS A 106 11.19 0.94 -32.55
CA LYS A 106 10.22 1.88 -31.97
C LYS A 106 9.35 1.22 -30.89
N PHE A 107 8.86 0.00 -31.14
CA PHE A 107 8.12 -0.78 -30.13
C PHE A 107 8.97 -1.08 -28.89
N LEU A 108 10.25 -1.43 -29.06
CA LEU A 108 11.17 -1.64 -27.94
C LEU A 108 11.46 -0.33 -27.18
N GLN A 109 11.56 0.81 -27.89
CA GLN A 109 11.74 2.12 -27.27
C GLN A 109 10.49 2.58 -26.50
N SER A 110 9.29 2.29 -27.03
CA SER A 110 8.01 2.45 -26.32
C SER A 110 7.97 1.57 -25.06
N LEU A 111 8.38 0.30 -25.16
CA LEU A 111 8.52 -0.62 -24.01
C LEU A 111 9.54 -0.13 -22.96
N VAL A 112 10.67 0.45 -23.37
CA VAL A 112 11.70 0.97 -22.47
C VAL A 112 11.21 2.23 -21.75
N ASN A 113 10.58 3.17 -22.44
CA ASN A 113 9.96 4.33 -21.79
C ASN A 113 8.86 3.92 -20.80
N VAL A 114 8.07 2.91 -21.16
CA VAL A 114 7.07 2.31 -20.27
C VAL A 114 7.71 1.63 -19.07
N SER A 115 8.85 0.96 -19.24
CA SER A 115 9.57 0.35 -18.12
C SER A 115 10.09 1.41 -17.13
N ASN A 116 10.49 2.58 -17.60
CA ASN A 116 10.88 3.71 -16.74
C ASN A 116 9.68 4.32 -15.99
N GLU A 117 8.53 4.48 -16.66
CA GLU A 117 7.29 4.93 -15.99
C GLU A 117 6.81 3.91 -14.95
N PHE A 118 6.92 2.61 -15.25
CA PHE A 118 6.60 1.54 -14.31
C PHE A 118 7.57 1.48 -13.12
N LEU A 119 8.86 1.73 -13.34
CA LEU A 119 9.86 1.82 -12.28
C LEU A 119 9.58 3.00 -11.35
N ASN A 120 9.21 4.16 -11.89
CA ASN A 120 8.83 5.33 -11.08
C ASN A 120 7.58 5.08 -10.22
N VAL A 121 6.61 4.33 -10.77
CA VAL A 121 5.46 3.87 -9.99
C VAL A 121 5.90 2.91 -8.87
N PHE A 122 6.79 1.97 -9.17
CA PHE A 122 7.24 0.97 -8.20
C PHE A 122 8.08 1.58 -7.06
N THR A 123 8.93 2.55 -7.37
CA THR A 123 9.67 3.32 -6.35
C THR A 123 8.73 4.15 -5.48
N SER A 124 7.72 4.79 -6.09
CA SER A 124 6.70 5.56 -5.37
C SER A 124 5.87 4.72 -4.40
N PHE A 125 5.55 3.46 -4.74
CA PHE A 125 4.96 2.50 -3.78
C PHE A 125 5.91 2.16 -2.63
N GLY A 126 7.22 2.07 -2.88
CA GLY A 126 8.23 1.89 -1.84
C GLY A 126 8.21 3.03 -0.81
N ASP A 127 8.17 4.27 -1.28
CA ASP A 127 8.10 5.46 -0.43
C ASP A 127 6.81 5.52 0.39
N MET A 128 5.70 5.01 -0.14
CA MET A 128 4.41 4.91 0.54
C MET A 128 4.47 3.95 1.73
N VAL A 129 5.05 2.75 1.53
CA VAL A 129 5.27 1.77 2.60
C VAL A 129 6.21 2.34 3.66
N GLY A 130 7.28 3.02 3.25
CA GLY A 130 8.19 3.70 4.18
C GLY A 130 7.52 4.81 4.99
N SER A 131 6.57 5.54 4.40
CA SER A 131 5.84 6.62 5.07
C SER A 131 4.92 6.09 6.18
N VAL A 132 4.28 4.94 5.99
CA VAL A 132 3.43 4.32 7.03
C VAL A 132 4.27 3.71 8.15
N LEU A 133 5.34 3.00 7.81
CA LEU A 133 6.25 2.41 8.80
C LEU A 133 7.03 3.46 9.61
N GLY A 134 7.10 4.70 9.12
CA GLY A 134 7.73 5.82 9.82
C GLY A 134 6.85 6.53 10.86
N LEU A 135 5.55 6.19 10.94
CA LEU A 135 4.65 6.83 11.90
C LEU A 135 5.02 6.47 13.35
N ASN A 136 5.08 7.49 14.20
CA ASN A 136 5.41 7.36 15.61
C ASN A 136 4.59 8.35 16.46
N VAL A 137 4.82 8.37 17.77
CA VAL A 137 4.09 9.23 18.72
C VAL A 137 4.23 10.73 18.48
N ASN A 138 5.26 11.16 17.73
CA ASN A 138 5.50 12.55 17.35
C ASN A 138 4.99 12.86 15.93
N SER A 139 4.49 11.87 15.19
CA SER A 139 3.94 12.08 13.85
C SER A 139 2.68 12.94 13.91
N LYS A 140 2.54 13.79 12.90
CA LYS A 140 1.45 14.74 12.75
C LYS A 140 0.33 14.15 11.92
N LYS A 141 -0.87 14.69 12.07
CA LYS A 141 -2.00 14.33 11.20
C LYS A 141 -1.72 14.68 9.74
N SER A 142 -0.99 15.76 9.49
CA SER A 142 -0.50 16.12 8.15
C SER A 142 0.35 15.02 7.51
N ASP A 143 1.05 14.18 8.29
CA ASP A 143 1.81 13.05 7.73
C ASP A 143 0.86 11.99 7.15
N VAL A 144 -0.31 11.79 7.76
CA VAL A 144 -1.40 10.97 7.21
C VAL A 144 -2.03 11.62 5.99
N GLY A 145 -2.23 12.94 5.99
CA GLY A 145 -2.68 13.70 4.82
C GLY A 145 -1.71 13.54 3.64
N ASN A 146 -0.41 13.64 3.90
CA ASN A 146 0.67 13.43 2.94
C ASN A 146 0.69 11.99 2.41
N TYR A 147 0.43 10.99 3.25
CA TYR A 147 0.26 9.61 2.80
C TYR A 147 -0.84 9.50 1.74
N PHE A 148 -2.04 10.04 1.98
CA PHE A 148 -3.13 9.98 1.01
C PHE A 148 -2.82 10.79 -0.26
N LYS A 149 -2.13 11.94 -0.14
CA LYS A 149 -1.67 12.70 -1.30
C LYS A 149 -0.69 11.89 -2.16
N LYS A 150 0.27 11.21 -1.54
CA LYS A 150 1.18 10.30 -2.26
C LYS A 150 0.43 9.17 -2.95
N VAL A 151 -0.54 8.53 -2.26
CA VAL A 151 -1.42 7.51 -2.88
C VAL A 151 -2.08 8.05 -4.14
N GLN A 152 -2.67 9.25 -4.06
CA GLN A 152 -3.31 9.89 -5.20
C GLN A 152 -2.33 10.12 -6.36
N GLU A 153 -1.16 10.70 -6.09
CA GLU A 153 -0.13 10.99 -7.10
C GLU A 153 0.41 9.71 -7.76
N THR A 154 0.71 8.67 -6.97
CA THR A 154 1.18 7.37 -7.49
C THR A 154 0.14 6.74 -8.40
N VAL A 155 -1.12 6.66 -7.96
CA VAL A 155 -2.18 6.00 -8.72
C VAL A 155 -2.56 6.81 -9.98
N GLN A 156 -2.50 8.13 -9.91
CA GLN A 156 -2.64 9.01 -11.08
C GLN A 156 -1.52 8.74 -12.11
N GLY A 157 -0.26 8.62 -11.66
CA GLY A 157 0.86 8.26 -12.55
C GLY A 157 0.66 6.92 -13.26
N ILE A 158 0.09 5.92 -12.58
CA ILE A 158 -0.26 4.62 -13.18
C ILE A 158 -1.33 4.79 -14.25
N LYS A 159 -2.39 5.53 -13.94
CA LYS A 159 -3.48 5.80 -14.88
C LYS A 159 -2.95 6.46 -16.16
N ASP A 160 -2.10 7.46 -16.01
CA ASP A 160 -1.54 8.20 -17.15
C ASP A 160 -0.60 7.33 -17.98
N GLY A 161 0.28 6.55 -17.33
CA GLY A 161 1.15 5.59 -18.01
C GLY A 161 0.38 4.51 -18.78
N LEU A 162 -0.70 3.95 -18.19
CA LEU A 162 -1.55 2.97 -18.87
C LEU A 162 -2.26 3.56 -20.10
N ASN A 163 -2.77 4.80 -20.00
CA ASN A 163 -3.39 5.47 -21.14
C ASN A 163 -2.37 5.76 -22.26
N LYS A 164 -1.12 6.10 -21.89
CA LYS A 164 -0.04 6.29 -22.85
C LYS A 164 0.31 5.00 -23.58
N ILE A 165 0.41 3.86 -22.87
CA ILE A 165 0.60 2.53 -23.50
C ILE A 165 -0.47 2.25 -24.56
N VAL A 166 -1.74 2.47 -24.22
CA VAL A 166 -2.85 2.25 -25.17
C VAL A 166 -2.74 3.17 -26.38
N SER A 167 -2.38 4.44 -26.18
CA SER A 167 -2.18 5.41 -27.26
C SER A 167 -1.05 4.99 -28.21
N ASP A 168 0.09 4.57 -27.66
CA ASP A 168 1.25 4.17 -28.45
C ASP A 168 1.00 2.84 -29.20
N MET A 169 0.32 1.87 -28.56
CA MET A 169 -0.12 0.64 -29.23
C MET A 169 -1.03 0.93 -30.44
N LYS A 170 -1.94 1.91 -30.35
CA LYS A 170 -2.80 2.30 -31.46
C LYS A 170 -2.01 2.96 -32.60
N LYS A 171 -1.07 3.85 -32.29
CA LYS A 171 -0.19 4.48 -33.30
C LYS A 171 0.64 3.44 -34.05
N GLU A 172 1.11 2.42 -33.34
CA GLU A 172 1.90 1.33 -33.90
C GLU A 172 1.05 0.25 -34.59
N LYS A 173 -0.28 0.45 -34.71
CA LYS A 173 -1.24 -0.51 -35.30
C LYS A 173 -1.13 -1.91 -34.67
N ASN A 174 -0.93 -1.98 -33.36
CA ASN A 174 -0.85 -3.24 -32.65
C ASN A 174 -2.22 -3.97 -32.69
N PRO A 175 -2.31 -5.23 -33.14
CA PRO A 175 -3.57 -5.97 -33.22
C PRO A 175 -4.31 -6.10 -31.88
N ASN A 176 -3.59 -6.06 -30.76
CA ASN A 176 -4.15 -6.17 -29.41
C ASN A 176 -4.45 -4.81 -28.76
N ALA A 177 -4.31 -3.70 -29.50
CA ALA A 177 -4.51 -2.35 -28.95
C ALA A 177 -5.95 -2.15 -28.44
N GLU A 178 -6.96 -2.68 -29.13
CA GLU A 178 -8.37 -2.55 -28.73
C GLU A 178 -8.71 -3.39 -27.49
N ALA A 179 -8.22 -4.64 -27.45
CA ALA A 179 -8.37 -5.51 -26.29
C ALA A 179 -7.70 -4.89 -25.04
N THR A 180 -6.47 -4.39 -25.20
CA THR A 180 -5.73 -3.71 -24.14
C THR A 180 -6.43 -2.43 -23.69
N ALA A 181 -6.92 -1.62 -24.63
CA ALA A 181 -7.68 -0.40 -24.32
C ALA A 181 -8.92 -0.69 -23.46
N THR A 182 -9.61 -1.79 -23.75
CA THR A 182 -10.82 -2.19 -23.01
C THR A 182 -10.49 -2.58 -21.57
N VAL A 183 -9.43 -3.38 -21.37
CA VAL A 183 -8.97 -3.79 -20.03
C VAL A 183 -8.45 -2.59 -19.23
N VAL A 184 -7.67 -1.71 -19.87
CA VAL A 184 -7.18 -0.47 -19.23
C VAL A 184 -8.34 0.44 -18.84
N LYS A 185 -9.32 0.66 -19.74
CA LYS A 185 -10.50 1.47 -19.43
C LYS A 185 -11.25 0.93 -18.22
N LYS A 186 -11.46 -0.39 -18.17
CA LYS A 186 -12.11 -1.07 -17.04
C LYS A 186 -11.33 -0.85 -15.75
N LEU A 187 -10.00 -1.08 -15.78
CA LEU A 187 -9.14 -0.88 -14.61
C LEU A 187 -9.22 0.56 -14.09
N VAL A 188 -9.12 1.54 -14.99
CA VAL A 188 -9.19 2.96 -14.66
C VAL A 188 -10.53 3.32 -14.02
N SER A 189 -11.64 3.03 -14.71
CA SER A 189 -12.97 3.48 -14.26
C SER A 189 -13.49 2.74 -13.03
N GLU A 190 -13.20 1.43 -12.92
CA GLU A 190 -13.72 0.62 -11.80
C GLU A 190 -12.83 0.71 -10.55
N THR A 191 -11.54 1.03 -10.71
CA THR A 191 -10.57 0.99 -9.60
C THR A 191 -9.75 2.26 -9.42
N LEU A 192 -8.92 2.65 -10.40
CA LEU A 192 -7.93 3.72 -10.22
C LEU A 192 -8.61 5.06 -9.93
N ASP A 193 -9.68 5.39 -10.63
CA ASP A 193 -10.43 6.65 -10.44
C ASP A 193 -11.01 6.74 -9.03
N LYS A 194 -11.57 5.65 -8.51
CA LYS A 194 -12.13 5.60 -7.15
C LYS A 194 -11.05 5.72 -6.08
N ILE A 195 -9.88 5.10 -6.30
CA ILE A 195 -8.74 5.23 -5.39
C ILE A 195 -8.22 6.67 -5.40
N ILE A 196 -8.07 7.28 -6.58
CA ILE A 196 -7.62 8.66 -6.74
C ILE A 196 -8.59 9.64 -6.06
N GLU A 197 -9.89 9.52 -6.33
CA GLU A 197 -10.92 10.38 -5.74
C GLU A 197 -10.99 10.21 -4.22
N GLY A 198 -10.97 8.97 -3.74
CA GLY A 198 -10.99 8.66 -2.32
C GLY A 198 -9.77 9.21 -1.58
N ALA A 199 -8.58 9.01 -2.16
CA ALA A 199 -7.32 9.49 -1.59
C ALA A 199 -7.24 11.03 -1.59
N LYS A 200 -7.69 11.67 -2.68
CA LYS A 200 -7.81 13.13 -2.75
C LYS A 200 -8.77 13.67 -1.68
N THR A 201 -9.95 13.06 -1.55
CA THR A 201 -10.95 13.51 -0.58
C THR A 201 -10.45 13.36 0.86
N ALA A 202 -9.77 12.25 1.17
CA ALA A 202 -9.17 12.02 2.47
C ALA A 202 -8.01 12.99 2.76
N SER A 203 -7.12 13.23 1.80
CA SER A 203 -6.00 14.16 1.97
C SER A 203 -6.47 15.61 2.16
N GLU A 204 -7.50 16.05 1.42
CA GLU A 204 -8.11 17.37 1.58
C GLU A 204 -8.82 17.54 2.93
N ALA A 205 -9.50 16.49 3.43
CA ALA A 205 -10.18 16.52 4.72
C ALA A 205 -9.18 16.67 5.89
N ILE A 206 -8.01 16.03 5.79
CA ILE A 206 -6.94 16.13 6.80
C ILE A 206 -6.15 17.43 6.62
N SER A 207 -5.85 17.80 5.37
CA SER A 207 -5.10 19.00 5.00
C SER A 207 -3.73 19.09 5.71
N ASP A 208 -3.34 20.29 6.12
CA ASP A 208 -2.09 20.64 6.79
C ASP A 208 -2.14 20.53 8.33
N ALA A 209 -3.04 19.70 8.87
CA ALA A 209 -3.25 19.53 10.30
C ALA A 209 -1.93 19.20 11.06
N SER A 210 -1.42 20.19 11.80
CA SER A 210 -0.11 20.10 12.45
C SER A 210 -0.13 19.36 13.79
N GLU A 211 -1.31 19.03 14.28
CA GLU A 211 -1.51 18.32 15.54
C GLU A 211 -0.97 16.89 15.46
N PRO A 212 -0.51 16.31 16.60
CA PRO A 212 -0.06 14.92 16.62
C PRO A 212 -1.23 13.96 16.35
N ILE A 213 -0.92 12.76 15.86
CA ILE A 213 -1.92 11.68 15.68
C ILE A 213 -2.60 11.34 17.02
N GLY A 214 -1.80 11.18 18.07
CA GLY A 214 -2.27 11.04 19.45
C GLY A 214 -2.52 12.39 20.13
N ASN A 215 -3.34 13.25 19.53
CA ASN A 215 -3.72 14.55 20.09
C ASN A 215 -4.64 14.34 21.30
N ILE A 216 -4.21 14.78 22.47
CA ILE A 216 -4.97 14.66 23.71
C ILE A 216 -5.30 16.06 24.19
N ALA A 217 -6.47 16.21 24.80
CA ALA A 217 -6.88 17.46 25.42
C ALA A 217 -5.89 17.90 26.52
N ALA A 218 -5.95 19.17 26.89
CA ALA A 218 -5.26 19.65 28.08
C ALA A 218 -5.73 18.89 29.33
N GLN A 219 -5.02 19.02 30.45
CA GLN A 219 -5.46 18.48 31.73
C GLN A 219 -6.94 18.80 31.97
N ASN A 220 -7.71 17.81 32.41
CA ASN A 220 -9.14 17.92 32.68
C ASN A 220 -10.00 18.29 31.44
N GLY A 221 -9.42 18.25 30.23
CA GLY A 221 -10.11 18.53 28.99
C GLY A 221 -10.75 17.29 28.37
N GLY A 222 -11.85 17.49 27.66
CA GLY A 222 -12.55 16.44 26.94
C GLY A 222 -12.11 16.24 25.50
N GLY A 223 -12.59 15.14 24.92
CA GLY A 223 -12.36 14.77 23.54
C GLY A 223 -13.12 15.66 22.56
N ILE A 224 -12.55 15.81 21.37
CA ILE A 224 -13.16 16.57 20.28
C ILE A 224 -13.25 15.68 19.05
N ALA A 225 -14.48 15.59 18.54
CA ALA A 225 -14.83 15.50 17.12
C ALA A 225 -13.65 15.32 16.14
N GLY A 226 -13.12 16.50 15.83
CA GLY A 226 -12.49 16.83 14.56
C GLY A 226 -13.51 17.42 13.59
N THR A 227 -13.01 18.13 12.59
CA THR A 227 -13.79 18.67 11.46
C THR A 227 -13.65 17.76 10.24
N GLU A 228 -14.55 17.91 9.26
CA GLU A 228 -14.51 17.18 7.97
C GLU A 228 -14.52 15.64 8.10
N ILE A 229 -15.03 15.09 9.21
CA ILE A 229 -15.05 13.63 9.44
C ILE A 229 -15.83 12.91 8.34
N ASP A 230 -16.97 13.45 7.92
CA ASP A 230 -17.78 12.85 6.86
C ASP A 230 -17.01 12.71 5.55
N ARG A 231 -16.19 13.71 5.18
CA ARG A 231 -15.36 13.65 3.99
C ARG A 231 -14.22 12.65 4.15
N LEU A 232 -13.56 12.63 5.31
CA LEU A 232 -12.49 11.68 5.58
C LEU A 232 -13.02 10.23 5.49
N VAL A 233 -14.16 9.95 6.14
CA VAL A 233 -14.84 8.66 6.08
C VAL A 233 -15.19 8.31 4.64
N LYS A 234 -15.80 9.23 3.89
CA LYS A 234 -16.16 9.01 2.48
C LYS A 234 -14.94 8.69 1.63
N GLY A 235 -13.84 9.42 1.82
CA GLY A 235 -12.58 9.18 1.13
C GLY A 235 -12.02 7.78 1.40
N ILE A 236 -11.95 7.38 2.67
CA ILE A 236 -11.48 6.05 3.07
C ILE A 236 -12.40 4.96 2.54
N LYS A 237 -13.73 5.14 2.67
CA LYS A 237 -14.74 4.19 2.21
C LYS A 237 -14.64 3.91 0.72
N ASN A 238 -14.51 4.95 -0.12
CA ASN A 238 -14.35 4.80 -1.56
C ASN A 238 -13.14 3.94 -1.94
N ILE A 239 -12.03 4.05 -1.20
CA ILE A 239 -10.85 3.21 -1.43
C ILE A 239 -11.13 1.78 -0.95
N VAL A 240 -11.61 1.63 0.30
CA VAL A 240 -11.85 0.34 0.95
C VAL A 240 -12.80 -0.54 0.15
N GLU A 241 -13.90 0.00 -0.38
CA GLU A 241 -14.88 -0.74 -1.19
C GLU A 241 -14.26 -1.38 -2.44
N VAL A 242 -13.21 -0.78 -2.98
CA VAL A 242 -12.53 -1.25 -4.19
C VAL A 242 -11.40 -2.23 -3.86
N VAL A 243 -10.64 -1.96 -2.81
CA VAL A 243 -9.36 -2.65 -2.55
C VAL A 243 -9.45 -3.72 -1.47
N LEU A 244 -10.47 -3.68 -0.60
CA LEU A 244 -10.53 -4.53 0.59
C LEU A 244 -11.88 -5.27 0.68
N LYS A 245 -11.81 -6.60 0.55
CA LYS A 245 -12.96 -7.51 0.73
C LYS A 245 -12.92 -8.27 2.06
N GLU A 246 -11.82 -8.14 2.78
CA GLU A 246 -11.54 -8.87 4.03
C GLU A 246 -11.76 -7.96 5.25
N GLY A 247 -11.81 -8.57 6.43
CA GLY A 247 -12.00 -7.89 7.71
C GLY A 247 -13.45 -7.89 8.19
N ASN A 248 -13.63 -7.64 9.48
CA ASN A 248 -14.92 -7.55 10.13
C ASN A 248 -14.96 -6.30 11.02
N ALA A 249 -15.91 -5.40 10.77
CA ALA A 249 -16.12 -4.20 11.58
C ALA A 249 -16.41 -4.51 13.06
N ASP A 250 -17.01 -5.67 13.33
CA ASP A 250 -17.37 -6.13 14.67
C ASP A 250 -16.34 -7.13 15.24
N ALA A 251 -15.10 -7.11 14.73
CA ALA A 251 -14.03 -8.01 15.17
C ALA A 251 -13.68 -7.83 16.65
N GLY A 252 -13.16 -8.91 17.25
CA GLY A 252 -12.77 -8.97 18.65
C GLY A 252 -13.95 -9.18 19.60
N THR A 253 -13.78 -8.80 20.86
CA THR A 253 -14.75 -9.05 21.93
C THR A 253 -15.36 -7.76 22.46
N ASP A 254 -16.51 -7.89 23.13
CA ASP A 254 -17.11 -6.79 23.90
C ASP A 254 -16.49 -6.62 25.29
N LYS A 255 -15.44 -7.40 25.61
CA LYS A 255 -14.86 -7.43 26.95
C LYS A 255 -13.87 -6.28 27.11
N LYS A 256 -14.03 -5.52 28.19
CA LYS A 256 -13.07 -4.49 28.58
C LYS A 256 -11.80 -5.11 29.15
N ALA A 257 -10.68 -4.40 29.08
CA ALA A 257 -9.40 -4.87 29.62
C ALA A 257 -9.47 -5.16 31.13
N ASP A 258 -10.21 -4.36 31.90
CA ASP A 258 -10.39 -4.53 33.34
C ASP A 258 -11.46 -5.58 33.67
N GLY A 259 -11.06 -6.69 34.29
CA GLY A 259 -11.96 -7.73 34.77
C GLY A 259 -12.70 -8.54 33.69
N LEU A 260 -12.42 -8.30 32.40
CA LEU A 260 -13.00 -9.04 31.26
C LEU A 260 -14.53 -9.08 31.24
N THR A 261 -15.21 -8.06 31.80
CA THR A 261 -16.67 -7.91 31.68
C THR A 261 -17.02 -7.19 30.39
N ALA A 262 -18.28 -7.29 29.94
CA ALA A 262 -18.74 -6.52 28.79
C ALA A 262 -18.64 -5.00 29.03
N ARG A 263 -18.46 -4.24 27.95
CA ARG A 263 -18.53 -2.76 27.96
C ARG A 263 -19.97 -2.29 28.10
N SER A 264 -20.14 -1.19 28.82
CA SER A 264 -21.43 -0.68 29.26
C SER A 264 -21.98 0.37 28.29
N ASN A 265 -23.26 0.71 28.45
CA ASN A 265 -23.83 1.82 27.70
C ASN A 265 -23.28 3.16 28.18
N ASN A 266 -23.10 4.11 27.26
CA ASN A 266 -22.52 5.44 27.50
C ASN A 266 -21.10 5.43 28.07
N ALA A 267 -20.35 4.33 27.85
CA ALA A 267 -19.00 4.10 28.36
C ALA A 267 -18.84 4.42 29.85
N GLN A 268 -18.88 3.41 30.73
CA GLN A 268 -18.62 3.64 32.15
C GLN A 268 -17.14 3.99 32.42
N ASN A 269 -16.86 4.50 33.62
CA ASN A 269 -15.51 4.81 34.05
C ASN A 269 -14.59 3.59 33.86
N GLY A 270 -13.47 3.79 33.16
CA GLY A 270 -12.50 2.74 32.84
C GLY A 270 -12.70 2.03 31.51
N GLU A 271 -13.68 2.42 30.69
CA GLU A 271 -13.92 1.87 29.35
C GLU A 271 -13.35 2.79 28.26
N ALA A 272 -12.87 2.22 27.14
CA ALA A 272 -12.22 2.97 26.06
C ALA A 272 -13.12 4.09 25.48
N GLY A 273 -14.44 3.92 25.54
CA GLY A 273 -15.41 4.93 25.11
C GLY A 273 -15.26 6.28 25.83
N LYS A 274 -14.73 6.28 27.07
CA LYS A 274 -14.46 7.52 27.83
C LYS A 274 -13.45 8.45 27.17
N LEU A 275 -12.60 7.94 26.30
CA LEU A 275 -11.63 8.75 25.55
C LEU A 275 -12.30 9.66 24.50
N PHE A 276 -13.59 9.43 24.21
CA PHE A 276 -14.38 10.19 23.24
C PHE A 276 -15.35 11.17 23.90
N ASP A 277 -15.50 11.14 25.22
CA ASP A 277 -16.42 12.02 25.95
C ASP A 277 -16.04 13.49 25.76
N ALA A 278 -17.04 14.37 25.70
CA ALA A 278 -16.83 15.81 25.67
C ALA A 278 -16.35 16.37 27.02
N ALA A 279 -16.49 15.59 28.09
CA ALA A 279 -15.87 15.82 29.39
C ALA A 279 -14.51 15.09 29.48
N ASN A 280 -13.78 15.29 30.58
CA ASN A 280 -12.57 14.50 30.85
C ASN A 280 -12.90 12.99 30.94
N ALA A 281 -11.87 12.15 30.78
CA ALA A 281 -11.98 10.69 30.81
C ALA A 281 -12.15 10.11 32.24
N GLY A 282 -12.41 10.95 33.23
CA GLY A 282 -12.53 10.63 34.64
C GLY A 282 -11.27 10.93 35.44
N ASP A 283 -11.22 10.41 36.66
CA ASP A 283 -10.00 10.44 37.48
C ASP A 283 -8.86 9.64 36.84
N ALA A 284 -7.64 9.84 37.34
CA ALA A 284 -6.45 9.16 36.83
C ALA A 284 -6.53 7.62 36.87
N ALA A 285 -7.17 7.03 37.88
CA ALA A 285 -7.26 5.57 38.00
C ALA A 285 -8.19 4.98 36.94
N ASN A 286 -9.34 5.61 36.73
CA ASN A 286 -10.30 5.23 35.70
C ASN A 286 -9.75 5.51 34.30
N SER A 287 -9.11 6.66 34.08
CA SER A 287 -8.51 6.99 32.78
C SER A 287 -7.39 6.03 32.37
N LYS A 288 -6.60 5.52 33.33
CA LYS A 288 -5.60 4.47 33.08
C LYS A 288 -6.25 3.19 32.56
N LYS A 289 -7.40 2.79 33.12
CA LYS A 289 -8.18 1.65 32.64
C LYS A 289 -8.76 1.89 31.24
N SER A 290 -9.30 3.08 30.98
CA SER A 290 -9.82 3.46 29.65
C SER A 290 -8.72 3.40 28.59
N ALA A 291 -7.51 3.87 28.91
CA ALA A 291 -6.36 3.81 28.03
C ALA A 291 -5.88 2.36 27.81
N ALA A 292 -5.89 1.52 28.85
CA ALA A 292 -5.57 0.10 28.74
C ALA A 292 -6.59 -0.66 27.87
N ASP A 293 -7.89 -0.34 28.01
CA ASP A 293 -8.95 -0.91 27.18
C ASP A 293 -8.81 -0.50 25.71
N ALA A 294 -8.45 0.77 25.45
CA ALA A 294 -8.15 1.25 24.10
C ALA A 294 -6.96 0.51 23.48
N LEU A 295 -5.87 0.31 24.23
CA LEU A 295 -4.72 -0.49 23.78
C LEU A 295 -5.11 -1.94 23.50
N LYS A 296 -5.91 -2.57 24.37
CA LYS A 296 -6.42 -3.93 24.16
C LYS A 296 -7.26 -4.01 22.89
N ALA A 297 -8.19 -3.08 22.69
CA ALA A 297 -9.06 -3.07 21.52
C ALA A 297 -8.25 -2.96 20.22
N VAL A 298 -7.32 -2.01 20.16
CA VAL A 298 -6.42 -1.85 19.01
C VAL A 298 -5.51 -3.07 18.84
N GLY A 299 -5.03 -3.66 19.93
CA GLY A 299 -4.18 -4.85 19.92
C GLY A 299 -4.88 -6.11 19.40
N ALA A 300 -6.16 -6.27 19.72
CA ALA A 300 -6.96 -7.46 19.41
C ALA A 300 -7.43 -7.55 17.94
N VAL A 301 -7.34 -6.45 17.17
CA VAL A 301 -7.86 -6.39 15.80
C VAL A 301 -6.77 -6.14 14.75
N THR A 302 -7.10 -6.47 13.50
CA THR A 302 -6.25 -6.22 12.33
C THR A 302 -6.54 -4.85 11.72
N GLY A 303 -5.65 -4.36 10.84
CA GLY A 303 -5.92 -3.11 10.11
C GLY A 303 -7.10 -3.22 9.15
N ALA A 304 -7.40 -4.42 8.63
CA ALA A 304 -8.58 -4.64 7.79
C ALA A 304 -9.87 -4.43 8.60
N ASP A 305 -9.93 -4.96 9.83
CA ASP A 305 -11.07 -4.77 10.73
C ASP A 305 -11.28 -3.28 11.07
N ILE A 306 -10.19 -2.55 11.33
CA ILE A 306 -10.22 -1.11 11.59
C ILE A 306 -10.79 -0.34 10.39
N LEU A 307 -10.32 -0.63 9.18
CA LEU A 307 -10.80 0.00 7.96
C LEU A 307 -12.29 -0.31 7.69
N GLN A 308 -12.71 -1.56 7.92
CA GLN A 308 -14.11 -1.95 7.78
C GLN A 308 -15.00 -1.26 8.83
N ALA A 309 -14.52 -1.12 10.08
CA ALA A 309 -15.22 -0.38 11.11
C ALA A 309 -15.41 1.11 10.73
N ILE A 310 -14.37 1.75 10.18
CA ILE A 310 -14.47 3.13 9.68
C ILE A 310 -15.50 3.22 8.53
N ALA A 311 -15.45 2.31 7.57
CA ALA A 311 -16.34 2.32 6.41
C ALA A 311 -17.81 2.04 6.76
N LYS A 312 -18.06 1.19 7.77
CA LYS A 312 -19.39 0.81 8.24
C LYS A 312 -20.01 1.86 9.17
N ASN A 313 -19.27 2.27 10.20
CA ASN A 313 -19.80 3.13 11.28
C ASN A 313 -19.69 4.63 10.92
N GLY A 314 -18.74 4.97 10.04
CA GLY A 314 -18.54 6.33 9.55
C GLY A 314 -18.40 7.36 10.67
N SER A 315 -19.05 8.50 10.51
CA SER A 315 -18.94 9.62 11.46
C SER A 315 -19.52 9.32 12.84
N SER A 316 -20.36 8.27 12.95
CA SER A 316 -20.90 7.79 14.22
C SER A 316 -19.93 6.92 15.02
N SER A 317 -18.73 6.63 14.50
CA SER A 317 -17.78 5.69 15.13
C SER A 317 -17.51 5.98 16.62
N ALA A 318 -17.35 7.25 17.02
CA ALA A 318 -17.14 7.62 18.41
C ALA A 318 -18.36 7.33 19.31
N ILE A 319 -19.56 7.54 18.78
CA ILE A 319 -20.82 7.23 19.48
C ILE A 319 -20.96 5.71 19.60
N ASP A 320 -20.68 4.98 18.53
CA ASP A 320 -20.75 3.51 18.52
C ASP A 320 -19.73 2.87 19.46
N ALA A 321 -18.55 3.46 19.62
CA ALA A 321 -17.53 3.02 20.59
C ALA A 321 -17.96 3.20 22.05
N ALA A 322 -18.93 4.08 22.33
CA ALA A 322 -19.48 4.30 23.67
C ALA A 322 -20.77 3.49 23.95
N LYS A 323 -21.28 2.73 22.97
CA LYS A 323 -22.47 1.88 23.15
C LYS A 323 -22.15 0.62 23.96
N ALA A 324 -23.19 0.07 24.58
CA ALA A 324 -23.12 -1.21 25.24
C ALA A 324 -22.61 -2.30 24.29
N ASN A 325 -21.75 -3.18 24.80
CA ASN A 325 -21.15 -4.27 24.06
C ASN A 325 -20.36 -3.86 22.80
N ALA A 326 -19.87 -2.61 22.73
CA ALA A 326 -18.99 -2.18 21.66
C ALA A 326 -17.81 -3.15 21.52
N LYS A 327 -17.62 -3.69 20.31
CA LYS A 327 -16.54 -4.63 20.00
C LYS A 327 -15.22 -3.90 19.81
N ASP A 328 -14.13 -4.65 19.92
CA ASP A 328 -12.78 -4.10 19.76
C ASP A 328 -12.57 -3.41 18.40
N GLY A 329 -13.15 -3.95 17.32
CA GLY A 329 -13.07 -3.37 15.98
C GLY A 329 -13.72 -1.99 15.89
N ILE A 330 -14.88 -1.81 16.52
CA ILE A 330 -15.60 -0.53 16.58
C ILE A 330 -14.75 0.52 17.31
N ILE A 331 -14.19 0.15 18.47
CA ILE A 331 -13.36 1.06 19.27
C ILE A 331 -12.08 1.41 18.52
N ALA A 332 -11.39 0.44 17.93
CA ALA A 332 -10.17 0.68 17.18
C ALA A 332 -10.43 1.53 15.92
N GLY A 333 -11.55 1.31 15.23
CA GLY A 333 -12.03 2.16 14.13
C GLY A 333 -12.27 3.60 14.58
N ALA A 334 -12.95 3.79 15.71
CA ALA A 334 -13.20 5.11 16.27
C ALA A 334 -11.91 5.83 16.70
N ILE A 335 -10.96 5.10 17.31
CA ILE A 335 -9.65 5.62 17.69
C ILE A 335 -8.89 6.07 16.43
N ALA A 336 -8.79 5.21 15.42
CA ALA A 336 -8.12 5.54 14.17
C ALA A 336 -8.75 6.77 13.50
N LEU A 337 -10.09 6.83 13.43
CA LEU A 337 -10.79 7.96 12.80
C LEU A 337 -10.54 9.28 13.55
N ARG A 338 -10.64 9.29 14.90
CA ARG A 338 -10.34 10.48 15.71
C ARG A 338 -8.88 10.91 15.56
N ALA A 339 -7.97 9.95 15.51
CA ALA A 339 -6.55 10.19 15.37
C ALA A 339 -6.20 10.84 14.02
N MET A 340 -6.90 10.46 12.94
CA MET A 340 -6.70 11.06 11.60
C MET A 340 -7.46 12.37 11.38
N ALA A 341 -8.64 12.55 11.99
CA ALA A 341 -9.50 13.71 11.75
C ALA A 341 -8.84 15.05 12.14
N LYS A 342 -8.94 16.07 11.28
CA LYS A 342 -8.42 17.43 11.54
C LYS A 342 -9.03 17.99 12.84
N GLY A 343 -8.21 18.47 13.77
CA GLY A 343 -8.67 18.95 15.08
C GLY A 343 -9.19 17.87 16.05
N GLY A 344 -9.23 16.59 15.67
CA GLY A 344 -9.67 15.51 16.55
C GLY A 344 -8.78 15.37 17.78
N LYS A 345 -9.38 15.20 18.96
CA LYS A 345 -8.68 15.08 20.26
C LYS A 345 -9.30 13.99 21.11
N PHE A 346 -8.48 13.26 21.87
CA PHE A 346 -8.95 12.36 22.92
C PHE A 346 -9.09 13.11 24.24
N ALA A 347 -10.07 12.69 25.05
CA ALA A 347 -10.23 13.19 26.41
C ALA A 347 -9.00 12.85 27.27
N ASN A 348 -8.63 13.75 28.17
CA ASN A 348 -7.56 13.55 29.14
C ASN A 348 -8.14 13.21 30.51
N ASP A 349 -7.30 12.76 31.44
CA ASP A 349 -7.70 12.61 32.84
C ASP A 349 -7.74 13.98 33.56
N ASN A 350 -8.36 14.00 34.74
CA ASN A 350 -8.45 15.19 35.57
C ASN A 350 -7.09 15.75 36.02
N ALA A 351 -6.08 14.89 36.12
CA ALA A 351 -4.75 15.20 36.64
C ALA A 351 -3.67 15.42 35.56
N GLY A 352 -3.94 15.09 34.30
CA GLY A 352 -2.99 15.22 33.20
C GLY A 352 -1.84 14.21 33.24
N THR A 353 -2.09 12.97 33.66
CA THR A 353 -1.01 11.99 33.93
C THR A 353 -0.27 11.54 32.66
N ALA A 354 1.05 11.38 32.78
CA ALA A 354 1.93 11.00 31.68
C ALA A 354 1.62 9.58 31.17
N GLU A 355 1.19 8.67 32.04
CA GLU A 355 0.90 7.28 31.70
C GLU A 355 -0.36 7.16 30.84
N VAL A 356 -1.43 7.89 31.18
CA VAL A 356 -2.66 7.94 30.38
C VAL A 356 -2.33 8.54 29.01
N THR A 357 -1.62 9.66 28.99
CA THR A 357 -1.29 10.34 27.72
C THR A 357 -0.41 9.50 26.81
N THR A 358 0.57 8.77 27.37
CA THR A 358 1.45 7.87 26.62
C THR A 358 0.68 6.67 26.06
N ALA A 359 -0.18 6.05 26.87
CA ALA A 359 -0.97 4.89 26.45
C ALA A 359 -1.96 5.25 25.33
N VAL A 360 -2.68 6.37 25.44
CA VAL A 360 -3.62 6.84 24.42
C VAL A 360 -2.89 7.20 23.12
N LYS A 361 -1.72 7.86 23.20
CA LYS A 361 -0.87 8.12 22.02
C LYS A 361 -0.44 6.83 21.34
N GLY A 362 -0.01 5.83 22.11
CA GLY A 362 0.37 4.52 21.59
C GLY A 362 -0.78 3.82 20.88
N ALA A 363 -1.97 3.81 21.47
CA ALA A 363 -3.18 3.23 20.87
C ALA A 363 -3.56 3.94 19.56
N ALA A 364 -3.55 5.28 19.55
CA ALA A 364 -3.86 6.08 18.37
C ALA A 364 -2.90 5.81 17.21
N VAL A 365 -1.59 5.89 17.45
CA VAL A 365 -0.58 5.64 16.42
C VAL A 365 -0.65 4.19 15.92
N SER A 366 -0.83 3.22 16.82
CA SER A 366 -0.95 1.82 16.42
C SER A 366 -2.17 1.57 15.55
N ALA A 367 -3.33 2.17 15.89
CA ALA A 367 -4.55 2.02 15.11
C ALA A 367 -4.41 2.62 13.70
N VAL A 368 -3.86 3.83 13.60
CA VAL A 368 -3.61 4.49 12.30
C VAL A 368 -2.59 3.72 11.48
N THR A 369 -1.47 3.29 12.09
CA THR A 369 -0.43 2.54 11.38
C THR A 369 -0.97 1.23 10.82
N LYS A 370 -1.71 0.45 11.62
CA LYS A 370 -2.36 -0.80 11.17
C LYS A 370 -3.31 -0.55 9.98
N ALA A 371 -4.15 0.49 10.08
CA ALA A 371 -5.11 0.83 9.04
C ALA A 371 -4.41 1.22 7.73
N LEU A 372 -3.45 2.16 7.77
CA LEU A 372 -2.77 2.64 6.57
C LEU A 372 -1.87 1.59 5.94
N ASP A 373 -1.22 0.73 6.73
CA ASP A 373 -0.37 -0.36 6.21
C ASP A 373 -1.22 -1.38 5.45
N THR A 374 -2.34 -1.77 6.04
CA THR A 374 -3.30 -2.66 5.39
C THR A 374 -3.87 -2.03 4.12
N LEU A 375 -4.22 -0.74 4.15
CA LEU A 375 -4.71 -0.01 2.99
C LEU A 375 -3.66 0.02 1.86
N THR A 376 -2.40 0.29 2.20
CA THR A 376 -1.28 0.30 1.25
C THR A 376 -1.12 -1.06 0.57
N VAL A 377 -1.11 -2.13 1.36
CA VAL A 377 -0.99 -3.50 0.86
C VAL A 377 -2.18 -3.86 -0.03
N ALA A 378 -3.41 -3.47 0.35
CA ALA A 378 -4.62 -3.74 -0.41
C ALA A 378 -4.66 -2.99 -1.74
N ILE A 379 -4.28 -1.70 -1.76
CA ILE A 379 -4.14 -0.90 -2.99
C ILE A 379 -3.13 -1.57 -3.93
N ARG A 380 -1.94 -1.92 -3.41
CA ARG A 380 -0.89 -2.57 -4.20
C ARG A 380 -1.37 -3.89 -4.81
N LYS A 381 -1.97 -4.78 -4.01
CA LYS A 381 -2.51 -6.06 -4.51
C LYS A 381 -3.54 -5.86 -5.62
N THR A 382 -4.42 -4.87 -5.46
CA THR A 382 -5.47 -4.56 -6.44
C THR A 382 -4.87 -4.07 -7.76
N ILE A 383 -3.89 -3.17 -7.67
CA ILE A 383 -3.20 -2.63 -8.83
C ILE A 383 -2.34 -3.69 -9.53
N ASP A 384 -1.59 -4.50 -8.77
CA ASP A 384 -0.79 -5.60 -9.30
C ASP A 384 -1.66 -6.60 -10.08
N LEU A 385 -2.85 -6.93 -9.58
CA LEU A 385 -3.81 -7.78 -10.28
C LEU A 385 -4.33 -7.11 -11.56
N GLY A 386 -4.66 -5.81 -11.49
CA GLY A 386 -5.06 -5.02 -12.65
C GLY A 386 -4.00 -4.99 -13.75
N LEU A 387 -2.75 -4.71 -13.38
CA LEU A 387 -1.61 -4.65 -14.28
C LEU A 387 -1.28 -6.02 -14.88
N LYS A 388 -1.47 -7.11 -14.13
CA LYS A 388 -1.37 -8.47 -14.66
C LYS A 388 -2.38 -8.73 -15.78
N ASN A 389 -3.63 -8.31 -15.60
CA ASN A 389 -4.66 -8.45 -16.63
C ASN A 389 -4.34 -7.61 -17.88
N VAL A 390 -3.82 -6.39 -17.71
CA VAL A 390 -3.34 -5.56 -18.83
C VAL A 390 -2.21 -6.26 -19.57
N LYS A 391 -1.22 -6.80 -18.84
CA LYS A 391 -0.11 -7.56 -19.43
C LYS A 391 -0.60 -8.77 -20.22
N ASP A 392 -1.59 -9.50 -19.71
CA ASP A 392 -2.16 -10.65 -20.40
C ASP A 392 -2.89 -10.23 -21.68
N ALA A 393 -3.59 -9.09 -21.69
CA ALA A 393 -4.19 -8.53 -22.91
C ALA A 393 -3.14 -8.05 -23.94
N MET A 394 -1.96 -7.64 -23.48
CA MET A 394 -0.85 -7.23 -24.36
C MET A 394 -0.10 -8.42 -24.98
N LYS A 395 -0.16 -9.62 -24.38
CA LYS A 395 0.57 -10.80 -24.87
C LYS A 395 0.10 -11.15 -26.29
N ILE A 396 1.05 -11.23 -27.21
CA ILE A 396 0.86 -11.82 -28.53
C ILE A 396 0.60 -13.31 -28.28
N ASN A 397 -0.58 -13.80 -28.66
CA ASN A 397 -0.74 -15.22 -28.84
C ASN A 397 0.12 -15.57 -30.05
N SER A 398 1.27 -16.23 -29.86
CA SER A 398 2.19 -16.60 -30.96
C SER A 398 1.54 -17.50 -32.02
N ASN A 399 0.32 -17.97 -31.76
CA ASN A 399 -0.51 -18.79 -32.65
C ASN A 399 -1.72 -18.02 -33.25
N ALA A 400 -1.90 -16.73 -32.97
CA ALA A 400 -2.89 -15.94 -33.68
C ALA A 400 -2.32 -15.59 -35.05
N ASN A 401 -2.77 -16.31 -36.07
CA ASN A 401 -2.56 -15.92 -37.47
C ASN A 401 -2.83 -14.41 -37.59
N PRO A 402 -1.93 -13.64 -38.22
CA PRO A 402 -2.19 -12.23 -38.47
C PRO A 402 -3.51 -12.17 -39.25
N VAL A 403 -4.48 -11.43 -38.72
CA VAL A 403 -5.70 -11.12 -39.45
C VAL A 403 -5.26 -10.30 -40.66
N VAL A 404 -5.02 -10.98 -41.77
CA VAL A 404 -5.00 -10.39 -43.09
C VAL A 404 -6.42 -9.91 -43.30
N SER A 405 -6.64 -8.61 -43.12
CA SER A 405 -7.85 -7.98 -43.57
C SER A 405 -7.86 -8.02 -45.09
N ASP A 406 -8.59 -8.96 -45.67
CA ASP A 406 -8.96 -8.95 -47.09
C ASP A 406 -9.88 -7.75 -47.35
N LYS A 407 -9.26 -6.61 -47.62
CA LYS A 407 -9.88 -5.52 -48.37
C LYS A 407 -8.89 -5.15 -49.47
N ASP A 408 -9.10 -5.76 -50.64
CA ASP A 408 -8.98 -5.14 -51.97
C ASP A 408 -8.80 -6.22 -53.04
N ALA A 409 -9.90 -6.84 -53.48
CA ALA A 409 -9.95 -7.56 -54.76
C ALA A 409 -11.40 -7.72 -55.27
N SER A 410 -12.05 -6.62 -55.60
CA SER A 410 -13.24 -6.60 -56.46
C SER A 410 -13.21 -5.27 -57.23
N GLY A 411 -13.12 -5.20 -58.56
CA GLY A 411 -13.00 -6.20 -59.60
C GLY A 411 -12.57 -5.44 -60.85
N ALA A 412 -11.63 -6.00 -61.61
CA ALA A 412 -11.28 -5.51 -62.93
C ALA A 412 -11.06 -6.74 -63.81
N LYS A 413 -12.13 -7.19 -64.46
CA LYS A 413 -12.12 -8.00 -65.68
C LYS A 413 -13.55 -8.10 -66.19
N ASN A 414 -13.82 -7.35 -67.26
CA ASN A 414 -14.62 -7.78 -68.39
C ASN A 414 -14.21 -6.90 -69.57
N GLN A 415 -13.38 -7.49 -70.43
CA GLN A 415 -13.30 -7.17 -71.86
C GLN A 415 -14.10 -8.25 -72.58
#